data_AF-A0A8H6G2C7-F1
#
_entry.id   AF-A0A8H6G2C7-F1
#
_cell.length_a   1.000
_cell.length_b   1.000
_cell.length_c   1.000
_cell.angle_alpha   90.00
_cell.angle_beta   90.00
_cell.angle_gamma   90.00
#
_symmetry.space_group_name_H-M   'P 1'
#
loop_
_entity.id
_entity.type
_entity.pdbx_description
1 polymer ?
#
loop_
_entity_poly.entity_id
_entity_poly.type
_entity_poly.pdbx_seq_one_letter_code
_entity_poly.pdbx_strand_id
1 'polypeptide(L)'
;MTSPQRLEGSSTSKRHSRNASYNRAPLARRMTKGPLDSDDPLAVQSPQTPSHVTIEAANIPIPTTSFSPERPFAQPAVTAPPPPPSKDFTYLLRPDIYHPLSQLDLPSQFRTPKRQPPPSTPTPTLLANHNFRSAATAAALRLCTPPAPPPNELFPLLYTRLACLTLISHLPFAAEESKALQDINSPFYRDEVTGKNILPWELRVLAVRLQGVGYGDGRRGVGGYYDLAREARAEVKKAVDPEETRKWQERLKELGLCVANALTEMGDAAAAVRHLESLRPKTGKDEVLEGRLALLYIHVGNVDAARQCLSDTSASDLRPLLSMADGRYADAVEEWNALPSSDLATQNLAVCLFYTGKVDKTLELLDQLVEKGRSFHALTFNLATVYELCSEKGSQKKEELVERVSKRIGETGGGERGVADFKL
;
A
#
# COMPACT_ATOMS: atom_id res chain seq x y z
N MET A 1 -20.77 -67.73 28.64
CA MET A 1 -21.84 -68.14 27.71
C MET A 1 -21.86 -67.10 26.59
N THR A 2 -20.99 -67.28 25.60
CA THR A 2 -21.27 -67.88 24.27
C THR A 2 -21.79 -66.85 23.25
N SER A 3 -20.90 -66.46 22.33
CA SER A 3 -21.14 -65.89 20.99
C SER A 3 -21.91 -66.89 20.09
N PRO A 4 -22.04 -66.73 18.74
CA PRO A 4 -21.80 -65.59 17.82
C PRO A 4 -22.90 -65.42 16.73
N GLN A 5 -22.80 -64.41 15.85
CA GLN A 5 -22.66 -64.62 14.39
C GLN A 5 -22.55 -63.32 13.57
N ARG A 6 -21.82 -63.46 12.46
CA ARG A 6 -21.27 -62.48 11.52
C ARG A 6 -21.70 -62.91 10.10
N LEU A 7 -22.03 -61.96 9.23
CA LEU A 7 -22.07 -62.08 7.75
C LEU A 7 -21.60 -60.70 7.23
N GLU A 8 -20.40 -60.48 6.66
CA GLU A 8 -19.79 -60.92 5.38
C GLU A 8 -20.51 -60.42 4.11
N GLY A 9 -19.76 -59.74 3.22
CA GLY A 9 -20.17 -59.26 1.89
C GLY A 9 -19.57 -57.89 1.52
N SER A 10 -18.26 -57.75 1.31
CA SER A 10 -17.54 -57.83 0.02
C SER A 10 -17.74 -56.67 -0.96
N SER A 11 -16.67 -55.86 -1.05
CA SER A 11 -16.00 -55.26 -2.22
C SER A 11 -16.78 -54.73 -3.45
N THR A 12 -16.46 -53.50 -3.86
CA THR A 12 -15.61 -53.27 -5.05
C THR A 12 -15.09 -51.83 -5.10
N SER A 13 -13.76 -51.72 -5.19
CA SER A 13 -12.98 -50.51 -5.42
C SER A 13 -13.04 -50.14 -6.91
N LYS A 14 -13.44 -48.91 -7.23
CA LYS A 14 -13.24 -48.31 -8.56
C LYS A 14 -12.04 -47.36 -8.52
N ARG A 15 -10.92 -47.87 -9.03
CA ARG A 15 -9.75 -47.11 -9.49
C ARG A 15 -10.18 -46.13 -10.58
N HIS A 16 -9.86 -44.85 -10.43
CA HIS A 16 -9.84 -43.91 -11.55
C HIS A 16 -8.47 -43.95 -12.23
N SER A 17 -8.47 -44.45 -13.47
CA SER A 17 -7.31 -44.55 -14.35
C SER A 17 -6.95 -43.20 -14.96
N ARG A 18 -5.63 -42.97 -15.06
CA ARG A 18 -4.99 -41.88 -15.81
C ARG A 18 -5.24 -42.07 -17.31
N ASN A 19 -5.77 -41.04 -17.98
CA ASN A 19 -5.77 -40.97 -19.44
C ASN A 19 -4.44 -40.39 -19.93
N ALA A 20 -3.71 -41.18 -20.70
CA ALA A 20 -2.55 -40.76 -21.48
C ALA A 20 -3.03 -40.33 -22.87
N SER A 21 -2.75 -39.08 -23.25
CA SER A 21 -2.83 -38.63 -24.64
C SER A 21 -1.42 -38.54 -25.23
N TYR A 22 -1.09 -39.55 -26.02
CA TYR A 22 0.01 -39.52 -26.99
C TYR A 22 -0.41 -38.62 -28.16
N ASN A 23 0.28 -37.49 -28.33
CA ASN A 23 0.63 -36.87 -29.62
C ASN A 23 1.42 -35.57 -29.34
N ARG A 24 2.74 -35.67 -29.28
CA ARG A 24 3.67 -34.53 -29.30
C ARG A 24 4.63 -34.72 -30.47
N ALA A 25 4.59 -33.80 -31.43
CA ALA A 25 5.75 -33.48 -32.25
C ALA A 25 6.73 -32.65 -31.39
N PRO A 26 8.03 -32.97 -31.33
CA PRO A 26 8.97 -32.27 -30.47
C PRO A 26 9.46 -30.97 -31.14
N LEU A 27 9.10 -29.82 -30.58
CA LEU A 27 9.73 -28.54 -30.89
C LEU A 27 11.12 -28.50 -30.23
N ALA A 28 12.15 -28.26 -31.06
CA ALA A 28 13.53 -28.11 -30.62
C ALA A 28 13.67 -26.93 -29.64
N ARG A 29 14.29 -27.18 -28.48
CA ARG A 29 14.61 -26.15 -27.48
C ARG A 29 15.67 -25.20 -28.07
N ARG A 30 15.28 -23.97 -28.37
CA ARG A 30 16.22 -22.89 -28.67
C ARG A 30 16.90 -22.45 -27.37
N MET A 31 18.20 -22.71 -27.25
CA MET A 31 19.00 -22.18 -26.14
C MET A 31 19.07 -20.65 -26.26
N THR A 32 18.50 -19.93 -25.30
CA THR A 32 18.72 -18.50 -25.16
C THR A 32 19.96 -18.29 -24.30
N LYS A 33 21.12 -18.08 -24.94
CA LYS A 33 22.26 -17.43 -24.29
C LYS A 33 21.83 -16.02 -23.92
N GLY A 34 21.98 -15.67 -22.64
CA GLY A 34 21.67 -14.34 -22.12
C GLY A 34 22.81 -13.35 -22.40
N PRO A 35 22.55 -12.03 -22.38
CA PRO A 35 23.50 -10.99 -22.75
C PRO A 35 24.55 -10.69 -21.67
N LEU A 36 25.02 -11.71 -20.94
CA LEU A 36 26.04 -11.60 -19.88
C LEU A 36 27.25 -12.53 -20.09
N ASP A 37 27.26 -13.34 -21.15
CA ASP A 37 28.42 -14.16 -21.54
C ASP A 37 29.23 -13.46 -22.65
N SER A 38 29.67 -12.23 -22.39
CA SER A 38 30.61 -11.52 -23.26
C SER A 38 32.01 -11.55 -22.65
N ASP A 39 32.94 -12.07 -23.44
CA ASP A 39 34.34 -12.31 -23.12
C ASP A 39 35.11 -11.09 -22.58
N ASP A 40 36.09 -11.41 -21.74
CA ASP A 40 37.07 -10.57 -21.03
C ASP A 40 37.69 -9.42 -21.88
N PRO A 41 37.68 -8.15 -21.41
CA PRO A 41 38.10 -6.98 -22.19
C PRO A 41 39.63 -6.77 -22.34
N LEU A 42 40.44 -7.84 -22.36
CA LEU A 42 41.91 -7.74 -22.49
C LEU A 42 42.54 -8.52 -23.66
N ALA A 43 41.75 -9.04 -24.60
CA ALA A 43 42.30 -9.68 -25.79
C ALA A 43 42.48 -8.71 -26.98
N VAL A 44 43.74 -8.38 -27.29
CA VAL A 44 44.16 -7.63 -28.48
C VAL A 44 44.23 -8.58 -29.70
N GLN A 45 43.55 -8.24 -30.81
CA GLN A 45 44.09 -8.36 -32.20
C GLN A 45 43.12 -7.88 -33.32
N SER A 46 43.57 -6.81 -33.99
CA SER A 46 43.64 -6.44 -35.43
C SER A 46 42.62 -6.89 -36.52
N PRO A 47 42.47 -6.10 -37.61
CA PRO A 47 41.20 -5.89 -38.32
C PRO A 47 41.07 -6.64 -39.66
N GLN A 48 39.84 -7.00 -40.05
CA GLN A 48 39.48 -7.33 -41.44
C GLN A 48 38.19 -6.63 -41.89
N THR A 49 38.22 -6.27 -43.18
CA THR A 49 37.42 -5.35 -44.01
C THR A 49 35.92 -5.63 -44.15
N PRO A 50 35.07 -4.59 -44.37
CA PRO A 50 33.68 -4.77 -44.77
C PRO A 50 33.50 -4.79 -46.30
N SER A 51 32.64 -5.69 -46.78
CA SER A 51 32.20 -5.74 -48.19
C SER A 51 30.92 -4.94 -48.40
N HIS A 52 30.95 -4.14 -49.46
CA HIS A 52 29.97 -3.16 -49.93
C HIS A 52 28.73 -3.84 -50.55
N VAL A 53 27.52 -3.31 -50.32
CA VAL A 53 26.35 -3.57 -51.17
C VAL A 53 25.73 -2.24 -51.57
N THR A 54 25.60 -2.09 -52.89
CA THR A 54 25.31 -0.86 -53.65
C THR A 54 23.82 -0.59 -53.79
N ILE A 55 23.47 0.69 -53.81
CA ILE A 55 22.16 1.28 -54.07
C ILE A 55 21.97 1.43 -55.59
N GLU A 56 20.83 1.00 -56.14
CA GLU A 56 20.38 1.39 -57.48
C GLU A 56 19.10 2.23 -57.40
N ALA A 57 19.16 3.44 -57.94
CA ALA A 57 18.07 4.40 -58.06
C ALA A 57 17.53 4.37 -59.50
N ALA A 58 16.20 4.22 -59.64
CA ALA A 58 15.52 4.26 -60.93
C ALA A 58 15.01 5.67 -61.24
N ASN A 59 15.47 6.20 -62.38
CA ASN A 59 15.08 7.45 -63.04
C ASN A 59 13.59 7.47 -63.43
N ILE A 60 12.91 8.61 -63.23
CA ILE A 60 11.63 8.95 -63.88
C ILE A 60 11.76 10.34 -64.52
N PRO A 61 11.27 10.58 -65.76
CA PRO A 61 11.49 11.82 -66.51
C PRO A 61 10.49 12.94 -66.17
N ILE A 62 10.96 14.18 -66.23
CA ILE A 62 10.22 15.43 -66.02
C ILE A 62 9.76 16.00 -67.38
N PRO A 63 8.50 16.45 -67.55
CA PRO A 63 8.14 17.34 -68.65
C PRO A 63 8.11 18.81 -68.21
N THR A 64 8.73 19.62 -69.06
CA THR A 64 8.87 21.07 -69.05
C THR A 64 7.59 21.77 -69.54
N THR A 65 7.09 22.78 -68.80
CA THR A 65 6.19 23.81 -69.37
C THR A 65 6.45 25.21 -68.81
N SER A 66 6.55 26.13 -69.76
CA SER A 66 6.67 27.60 -69.80
C SER A 66 6.32 28.48 -68.60
N PHE A 67 7.14 29.52 -68.43
CA PHE A 67 7.02 30.67 -67.55
C PHE A 67 5.96 31.70 -68.00
N SER A 68 5.29 32.34 -67.04
CA SER A 68 4.64 33.66 -67.17
C SER A 68 4.77 34.42 -65.83
N PRO A 69 4.87 35.76 -65.81
CA PRO A 69 5.38 36.48 -64.64
C PRO A 69 4.30 36.97 -63.66
N GLU A 70 4.69 36.96 -62.38
CA GLU A 70 4.28 37.77 -61.22
C GLU A 70 2.83 37.72 -60.66
N ARG A 71 2.74 37.18 -59.42
CA ARG A 71 2.13 37.85 -58.25
C ARG A 71 2.98 37.54 -57.01
N PRO A 72 3.19 38.49 -56.07
CA PRO A 72 3.86 38.19 -54.81
C PRO A 72 2.95 37.28 -53.97
N PHE A 73 3.33 36.02 -53.82
CA PHE A 73 2.72 35.16 -52.81
C PHE A 73 3.12 35.69 -51.43
N ALA A 74 2.15 36.19 -50.69
CA ALA A 74 2.31 36.45 -49.26
C ALA A 74 2.81 35.15 -48.61
N GLN A 75 3.94 35.24 -47.91
CA GLN A 75 4.43 34.15 -47.08
C GLN A 75 3.31 33.77 -46.10
N PRO A 76 2.90 32.50 -46.01
CA PRO A 76 2.00 32.11 -44.94
C PRO A 76 2.71 32.45 -43.64
N ALA A 77 2.08 33.32 -42.84
CA ALA A 77 2.53 33.63 -41.51
C ALA A 77 2.85 32.30 -40.81
N VAL A 78 4.06 32.20 -40.25
CA VAL A 78 4.45 31.06 -39.42
C VAL A 78 3.49 31.09 -38.23
N THR A 79 2.36 30.40 -38.36
CA THR A 79 1.45 30.17 -37.25
C THR A 79 2.28 29.51 -36.18
N ALA A 80 2.38 30.15 -35.02
CA ALA A 80 2.97 29.56 -33.84
C ALA A 80 2.40 28.13 -33.71
N PRO A 81 3.24 27.14 -33.35
CA PRO A 81 2.76 25.79 -33.14
C PRO A 81 1.54 25.86 -32.21
N PRO A 82 0.45 25.13 -32.52
CA PRO A 82 -0.72 25.11 -31.66
C PRO A 82 -0.27 24.81 -30.23
N PRO A 83 -0.85 25.46 -29.21
CA PRO A 83 -0.53 25.13 -27.84
C PRO A 83 -0.70 23.63 -27.66
N PRO A 84 0.21 22.97 -26.91
CA PRO A 84 0.14 21.53 -26.73
C PRO A 84 -1.27 21.16 -26.23
N PRO A 85 -1.84 20.05 -26.72
CA PRO A 85 -3.20 19.67 -26.36
C PRO A 85 -3.30 19.58 -24.83
N SER A 86 -4.23 20.33 -24.26
CA SER A 86 -4.50 20.30 -22.82
C SER A 86 -4.87 18.87 -22.43
N LYS A 87 -4.12 18.26 -21.53
CA LYS A 87 -4.39 16.91 -21.04
C LYS A 87 -5.81 16.84 -20.47
N ASP A 88 -6.58 15.89 -20.96
CA ASP A 88 -7.97 15.69 -20.56
C ASP A 88 -8.04 14.78 -19.33
N PHE A 89 -8.46 15.33 -18.19
CA PHE A 89 -8.72 14.60 -16.94
C PHE A 89 -10.21 14.41 -16.65
N THR A 90 -11.10 14.71 -17.59
CA THR A 90 -12.56 14.62 -17.38
C THR A 90 -13.01 13.21 -17.01
N TYR A 91 -12.26 12.17 -17.43
CA TYR A 91 -12.52 10.80 -17.03
C TYR A 91 -12.44 10.57 -15.51
N LEU A 92 -11.66 11.37 -14.76
CA LEU A 92 -11.54 11.31 -13.29
C LEU A 92 -12.70 12.01 -12.58
N LEU A 93 -13.50 12.81 -13.28
CA LEU A 93 -14.60 13.58 -12.68
C LEU A 93 -15.93 12.83 -12.69
N ARG A 94 -15.94 11.59 -13.23
CA ARG A 94 -17.16 10.83 -13.42
C ARG A 94 -17.64 10.27 -12.06
N PRO A 95 -18.91 10.48 -11.67
CA PRO A 95 -19.43 10.02 -10.38
C PRO A 95 -19.42 8.51 -10.18
N ASP A 96 -19.47 7.73 -11.27
CA ASP A 96 -19.45 6.26 -11.24
C ASP A 96 -18.15 5.67 -10.69
N ILE A 97 -17.08 6.46 -10.63
CA ILE A 97 -15.81 6.03 -10.04
C ILE A 97 -15.92 5.95 -8.52
N TYR A 98 -16.64 6.88 -7.88
CA TYR A 98 -16.55 7.10 -6.45
C TYR A 98 -17.65 6.39 -5.68
N HIS A 99 -17.26 5.47 -4.80
CA HIS A 99 -18.19 4.67 -4.03
C HIS A 99 -18.92 5.51 -2.97
N PRO A 100 -20.26 5.46 -2.89
CA PRO A 100 -20.98 6.13 -1.82
C PRO A 100 -20.66 5.48 -0.47
N LEU A 101 -20.38 6.29 0.54
CA LEU A 101 -20.07 5.82 1.89
C LEU A 101 -21.35 5.73 2.71
N SER A 102 -21.88 4.52 2.86
CA SER A 102 -23.13 4.29 3.60
C SER A 102 -22.99 4.64 5.08
N GLN A 103 -24.02 5.28 5.64
CA GLN A 103 -24.12 5.48 7.09
C GLN A 103 -24.50 4.19 7.83
N LEU A 104 -24.96 3.15 7.11
CA LEU A 104 -25.31 1.86 7.72
C LEU A 104 -24.07 1.12 8.24
N ASP A 105 -22.90 1.37 7.66
CA ASP A 105 -21.61 0.77 8.07
C ASP A 105 -21.09 1.33 9.41
N LEU A 106 -21.80 2.29 9.98
CA LEU A 106 -21.51 2.88 11.28
C LEU A 106 -22.48 2.34 12.33
N PRO A 107 -22.03 2.06 13.56
CA PRO A 107 -22.95 1.83 14.67
C PRO A 107 -23.90 3.01 14.87
N SER A 108 -25.13 2.73 15.32
CA SER A 108 -26.21 3.73 15.42
C SER A 108 -25.83 4.95 16.26
N GLN A 109 -25.00 4.76 17.29
CA GLN A 109 -24.52 5.80 18.18
C GLN A 109 -23.64 6.85 17.47
N PHE A 110 -22.98 6.49 16.37
CA PHE A 110 -22.20 7.41 15.54
C PHE A 110 -23.04 8.17 14.50
N ARG A 111 -24.28 7.73 14.24
CA ARG A 111 -25.19 8.38 13.27
C ARG A 111 -25.91 9.60 13.83
N THR A 112 -25.63 9.98 15.08
CA THR A 112 -26.35 11.09 15.74
C THR A 112 -25.95 12.43 15.09
N PRO A 113 -26.89 13.31 14.69
CA PRO A 113 -26.58 14.56 13.98
C PRO A 113 -25.62 15.48 14.74
N LYS A 114 -25.68 15.50 16.08
CA LYS A 114 -24.77 16.29 16.92
C LYS A 114 -23.29 15.87 16.81
N ARG A 115 -23.02 14.66 16.31
CA ARG A 115 -21.67 14.07 16.21
C ARG A 115 -21.13 14.06 14.79
N GLN A 116 -21.98 14.40 13.81
CA GLN A 116 -21.55 14.53 12.43
C GLN A 116 -21.18 15.99 12.16
N PRO A 117 -20.06 16.24 11.47
CA PRO A 117 -19.74 17.59 11.05
C PRO A 117 -20.80 18.09 10.06
N PRO A 118 -21.13 19.39 10.08
CA PRO A 118 -22.01 19.98 9.07
C PRO A 118 -21.53 19.68 7.64
N PRO A 119 -22.45 19.50 6.67
CA PRO A 119 -22.07 19.23 5.28
C PRO A 119 -21.29 20.37 4.62
N SER A 120 -21.38 21.59 5.18
CA SER A 120 -20.63 22.77 4.73
C SER A 120 -19.21 22.87 5.32
N THR A 121 -18.80 21.94 6.19
CA THR A 121 -17.47 22.00 6.82
C THR A 121 -16.36 21.79 5.78
N PRO A 122 -15.35 22.68 5.70
CA PRO A 122 -14.26 22.55 4.73
C PRO A 122 -13.41 21.30 4.96
N THR A 123 -12.92 20.69 3.87
CA THR A 123 -12.06 19.49 3.90
C THR A 123 -10.85 19.63 4.83
N PRO A 124 -10.10 20.75 4.86
CA PRO A 124 -8.96 20.88 5.78
C PRO A 124 -9.37 20.79 7.26
N THR A 125 -10.51 21.36 7.63
CA THR A 125 -11.07 21.29 8.98
C THR A 125 -11.50 19.87 9.33
N LEU A 126 -12.13 19.17 8.37
CA LEU A 126 -12.50 17.76 8.55
C LEU A 126 -11.26 16.88 8.79
N LEU A 127 -10.18 17.11 8.05
CA LEU A 127 -8.92 16.36 8.23
C LEU A 127 -8.26 16.67 9.58
N ALA A 128 -8.22 17.93 9.98
CA ALA A 128 -7.68 18.36 11.27
C ALA A 128 -8.43 17.74 12.46
N ASN A 129 -9.75 17.58 12.32
CA ASN A 129 -10.62 16.96 13.32
C ASN A 129 -10.75 15.44 13.15
N HIS A 130 -9.93 14.82 12.29
CA HIS A 130 -9.95 13.38 11.99
C HIS A 130 -11.28 12.84 11.44
N ASN A 131 -12.17 13.68 10.90
CA ASN A 131 -13.44 13.27 10.29
C ASN A 131 -13.23 12.71 8.87
N PHE A 132 -12.50 11.60 8.76
CA PHE A 132 -12.04 11.04 7.48
C PHE A 132 -13.19 10.60 6.56
N ARG A 133 -14.31 10.06 7.08
CA ARG A 133 -15.46 9.70 6.23
C ARG A 133 -16.09 10.92 5.56
N SER A 134 -16.32 11.98 6.33
CA SER A 134 -16.87 13.25 5.82
C SER A 134 -15.89 13.89 4.84
N ALA A 135 -14.58 13.89 5.15
CA ALA A 135 -13.56 14.38 4.24
C ALA A 135 -13.53 13.61 2.91
N ALA A 136 -13.61 12.28 2.95
CA ALA A 136 -13.70 11.44 1.75
C ALA A 136 -14.95 11.76 0.92
N THR A 137 -16.09 11.99 1.59
CA THR A 137 -17.36 12.33 0.92
C THR A 137 -17.28 13.71 0.27
N ALA A 138 -16.76 14.70 1.00
CA ALA A 138 -16.57 16.06 0.50
C ALA A 138 -15.59 16.10 -0.69
N ALA A 139 -14.50 15.34 -0.64
CA ALA A 139 -13.53 15.24 -1.73
C ALA A 139 -14.16 14.65 -3.00
N ALA A 140 -14.89 13.54 -2.88
CA ALA A 140 -15.62 12.94 -4.01
C ALA A 140 -16.67 13.89 -4.59
N LEU A 141 -17.45 14.56 -3.73
CA LEU A 141 -18.43 15.55 -4.16
C LEU A 141 -17.78 16.68 -4.94
N ARG A 142 -16.67 17.25 -4.45
CA ARG A 142 -15.95 18.33 -5.12
C ARG A 142 -15.39 17.90 -6.48
N LEU A 143 -14.92 16.66 -6.61
CA LEU A 143 -14.44 16.07 -7.88
C LEU A 143 -15.57 15.94 -8.90
N CYS A 144 -16.79 15.63 -8.45
CA CYS A 144 -17.94 15.40 -9.33
C CYS A 144 -18.76 16.66 -9.63
N THR A 145 -18.57 17.74 -8.87
CA THR A 145 -19.40 18.95 -8.96
C THR A 145 -18.78 19.97 -9.92
N PRO A 146 -19.52 20.45 -10.93
CA PRO A 146 -19.08 21.56 -11.77
C PRO A 146 -18.94 22.88 -11.00
N PRO A 147 -17.98 23.75 -11.35
CA PRO A 147 -16.97 23.58 -12.39
C PRO A 147 -15.88 22.57 -12.00
N ALA A 148 -15.31 21.91 -13.02
CA ALA A 148 -14.21 20.96 -12.83
C ALA A 148 -13.05 21.59 -12.03
N PRO A 149 -12.51 20.89 -11.01
CA PRO A 149 -11.35 21.39 -10.29
C PRO A 149 -10.13 21.47 -11.21
N PRO A 150 -9.32 22.54 -11.12
CA PRO A 150 -8.07 22.61 -11.86
C PRO A 150 -7.09 21.50 -11.41
N PRO A 151 -6.08 21.12 -12.23
CA PRO A 151 -5.18 20.00 -11.91
C PRO A 151 -4.47 20.11 -10.55
N ASN A 152 -4.15 21.32 -10.10
CA ASN A 152 -3.53 21.59 -8.80
C ASN A 152 -4.47 21.33 -7.61
N GLU A 153 -5.79 21.32 -7.81
CA GLU A 153 -6.79 20.94 -6.81
C GLU A 153 -7.22 19.48 -6.99
N LEU A 154 -7.30 19.00 -8.25
CA LEU A 154 -7.78 17.67 -8.63
C LEU A 154 -6.97 16.54 -7.98
N PHE A 155 -5.63 16.56 -8.08
CA PHE A 155 -4.82 15.46 -7.53
C PHE A 155 -4.77 15.45 -6.00
N PRO A 156 -4.70 16.61 -5.29
CA PRO A 156 -4.90 16.63 -3.85
C PRO A 156 -6.25 16.08 -3.41
N LEU A 157 -7.34 16.40 -4.11
CA LEU A 157 -8.67 15.86 -3.79
C LEU A 157 -8.72 14.33 -3.96
N LEU A 158 -8.13 13.79 -5.04
CA LEU A 158 -8.00 12.35 -5.24
C LEU A 158 -7.16 11.69 -4.14
N TYR A 159 -6.03 12.31 -3.77
CA TYR A 159 -5.21 11.82 -2.67
C TYR A 159 -5.98 11.81 -1.35
N THR A 160 -6.66 12.90 -1.01
CA THR A 160 -7.51 12.99 0.19
C THR A 160 -8.58 11.90 0.18
N ARG A 161 -9.27 11.70 -0.95
CA ARG A 161 -10.28 10.65 -1.10
C ARG A 161 -9.71 9.26 -0.79
N LEU A 162 -8.65 8.87 -1.51
CA LEU A 162 -8.04 7.53 -1.39
C LEU A 162 -7.39 7.29 -0.02
N ALA A 163 -6.72 8.31 0.52
CA ALA A 163 -6.09 8.24 1.85
C ALA A 163 -7.15 8.10 2.94
N CYS A 164 -8.22 8.91 2.89
CA CYS A 164 -9.30 8.81 3.87
C CYS A 164 -10.00 7.46 3.82
N LEU A 165 -10.27 6.90 2.63
CA LEU A 165 -10.83 5.54 2.49
C LEU A 165 -9.92 4.48 3.14
N THR A 166 -8.60 4.62 2.98
CA THR A 166 -7.62 3.74 3.63
C THR A 166 -7.67 3.89 5.16
N LEU A 167 -7.78 5.12 5.67
CA LEU A 167 -7.81 5.41 7.11
C LEU A 167 -9.08 4.95 7.82
N ILE A 168 -10.20 4.85 7.10
CA ILE A 168 -11.46 4.30 7.64
C ILE A 168 -11.61 2.79 7.38
N SER A 169 -10.54 2.11 6.95
CA SER A 169 -10.53 0.67 6.64
C SER A 169 -11.42 0.25 5.47
N HIS A 170 -11.73 1.17 4.54
CA HIS A 170 -12.43 0.89 3.27
C HIS A 170 -11.43 0.67 2.13
N LEU A 171 -10.45 -0.22 2.35
CA LEU A 171 -9.39 -0.52 1.39
C LEU A 171 -9.91 -1.02 0.03
N PRO A 172 -10.95 -1.87 -0.06
CA PRO A 172 -11.49 -2.31 -1.36
C PRO A 172 -11.97 -1.14 -2.23
N PHE A 173 -12.68 -0.16 -1.66
CA PHE A 173 -13.13 1.02 -2.39
C PHE A 173 -11.97 1.89 -2.84
N ALA A 174 -10.99 2.12 -1.96
CA ALA A 174 -9.78 2.87 -2.32
C ALA A 174 -9.04 2.18 -3.48
N ALA A 175 -8.95 0.85 -3.44
CA ALA A 175 -8.29 0.05 -4.45
C ALA A 175 -8.99 0.12 -5.80
N GLU A 176 -10.33 0.04 -5.83
CA GLU A 176 -11.13 0.18 -7.04
C GLU A 176 -11.08 1.60 -7.62
N GLU A 177 -11.29 2.62 -6.79
CA GLU A 177 -11.21 4.03 -7.19
C GLU A 177 -9.83 4.39 -7.76
N SER A 178 -8.74 3.84 -7.20
CA SER A 178 -7.38 4.09 -7.68
C SER A 178 -7.10 3.58 -9.11
N LYS A 179 -7.90 2.63 -9.61
CA LYS A 179 -7.77 2.13 -11.00
C LYS A 179 -8.10 3.21 -12.02
N ALA A 180 -8.90 4.21 -11.64
CA ALA A 180 -9.19 5.35 -12.49
C ALA A 180 -7.92 6.09 -12.91
N LEU A 181 -6.86 6.09 -12.10
CA LEU A 181 -5.57 6.69 -12.45
C LEU A 181 -4.82 5.95 -13.58
N GLN A 182 -5.28 4.74 -13.96
CA GLN A 182 -4.65 3.91 -14.98
C GLN A 182 -3.14 3.74 -14.72
N ASP A 183 -2.29 3.86 -15.75
CA ASP A 183 -0.84 3.79 -15.61
C ASP A 183 -0.26 5.15 -15.17
N ILE A 184 0.05 5.25 -13.87
CA ILE A 184 0.65 6.45 -13.25
C ILE A 184 2.06 6.79 -13.76
N ASN A 185 2.73 5.85 -14.42
CA ASN A 185 4.07 6.03 -15.00
C ASN A 185 4.01 6.35 -16.51
N SER A 186 2.81 6.38 -17.09
CA SER A 186 2.59 6.72 -18.50
C SER A 186 3.15 8.11 -18.85
N PRO A 187 3.69 8.30 -20.07
CA PRO A 187 4.04 9.62 -20.59
C PRO A 187 2.90 10.63 -20.51
N PHE A 188 1.64 10.17 -20.49
CA PHE A 188 0.47 11.03 -20.28
C PHE A 188 0.58 11.90 -19.02
N TYR A 189 1.15 11.39 -17.93
CA TYR A 189 1.33 12.17 -16.70
C TYR A 189 2.63 12.99 -16.68
N ARG A 190 3.42 13.04 -17.75
CA ARG A 190 4.66 13.84 -17.80
C ARG A 190 4.43 15.19 -18.44
N ASP A 191 4.73 16.26 -17.71
CA ASP A 191 4.72 17.62 -18.24
C ASP A 191 5.67 17.71 -19.44
N GLU A 192 5.20 18.29 -20.55
CA GLU A 192 5.94 18.28 -21.82
C GLU A 192 7.17 19.18 -21.79
N VAL A 193 7.15 20.23 -20.96
CA VAL A 193 8.23 21.22 -20.87
C VAL A 193 9.31 20.74 -19.90
N THR A 194 8.91 20.31 -18.72
CA THR A 194 9.83 19.94 -17.63
C THR A 194 10.16 18.46 -17.61
N GLY A 195 9.39 17.62 -18.30
CA GLY A 195 9.50 16.15 -18.25
C GLY A 195 9.10 15.52 -16.91
N LYS A 196 8.71 16.34 -15.92
CA LYS A 196 8.36 15.90 -14.57
C LYS A 196 6.95 15.31 -14.54
N ASN A 197 6.74 14.33 -13.66
CA ASN A 197 5.41 13.78 -13.47
C ASN A 197 4.52 14.80 -12.74
N ILE A 198 3.32 15.05 -13.28
CA ILE A 198 2.35 16.01 -12.73
C ILE A 198 1.63 15.46 -11.48
N LEU A 199 1.60 14.13 -11.31
CA LEU A 199 1.01 13.50 -10.14
C LEU A 199 1.88 13.78 -8.91
N PRO A 200 1.30 14.27 -7.79
CA PRO A 200 2.02 14.40 -6.53
C PRO A 200 2.66 13.08 -6.10
N TRP A 201 3.86 13.15 -5.52
CA TRP A 201 4.62 11.97 -5.11
C TRP A 201 3.81 11.04 -4.18
N GLU A 202 3.17 11.60 -3.16
CA GLU A 202 2.38 10.83 -2.19
C GLU A 202 1.20 10.11 -2.86
N LEU A 203 0.57 10.74 -3.87
CA LEU A 203 -0.48 10.09 -4.64
C LEU A 203 0.07 8.92 -5.46
N ARG A 204 1.26 9.04 -6.04
CA ARG A 204 1.89 7.95 -6.78
C ARG A 204 2.24 6.77 -5.88
N VAL A 205 2.84 7.03 -4.72
CA VAL A 205 3.18 5.98 -3.73
C VAL A 205 1.93 5.26 -3.24
N LEU A 206 0.87 6.01 -2.91
CA LEU A 206 -0.41 5.45 -2.51
C LEU A 206 -1.08 4.65 -3.64
N ALA A 207 -1.09 5.19 -4.86
CA ALA A 207 -1.68 4.53 -6.02
C ALA A 207 -1.02 3.19 -6.34
N VAL A 208 0.31 3.08 -6.25
CA VAL A 208 1.01 1.79 -6.43
C VAL A 208 0.46 0.72 -5.49
N ARG A 209 0.30 1.04 -4.20
CA ARG A 209 -0.28 0.11 -3.21
C ARG A 209 -1.69 -0.29 -3.59
N LEU A 210 -2.54 0.72 -3.79
CA LEU A 210 -3.97 0.54 -4.00
C LEU A 210 -4.27 -0.22 -5.30
N GLN A 211 -3.51 0.04 -6.36
CA GLN A 211 -3.64 -0.70 -7.62
C GLN A 211 -3.15 -2.14 -7.48
N GLY A 212 -2.05 -2.38 -6.75
CA GLY A 212 -1.59 -3.74 -6.41
C GLY A 212 -2.68 -4.56 -5.70
N VAL A 213 -3.31 -3.96 -4.69
CA VAL A 213 -4.46 -4.56 -3.98
C VAL A 213 -5.67 -4.72 -4.91
N GLY A 214 -6.01 -3.68 -5.67
CA GLY A 214 -7.23 -3.64 -6.48
C GLY A 214 -7.25 -4.61 -7.66
N TYR A 215 -6.07 -4.91 -8.22
CA TYR A 215 -5.91 -5.95 -9.24
C TYR A 215 -5.71 -7.35 -8.64
N GLY A 216 -5.62 -7.47 -7.31
CA GLY A 216 -5.31 -8.74 -6.64
C GLY A 216 -3.93 -9.28 -6.99
N ASP A 217 -2.99 -8.40 -7.37
CA ASP A 217 -1.67 -8.77 -7.86
C ASP A 217 -0.59 -7.99 -7.08
N GLY A 218 -0.16 -8.57 -5.95
CA GLY A 218 0.88 -7.99 -5.10
C GLY A 218 2.21 -7.75 -5.82
N ARG A 219 2.50 -8.51 -6.90
CA ARG A 219 3.71 -8.33 -7.69
C ARG A 219 3.70 -7.00 -8.44
N ARG A 220 2.53 -6.50 -8.85
CA ARG A 220 2.39 -5.17 -9.44
C ARG A 220 2.71 -4.07 -8.43
N GLY A 221 2.32 -4.23 -7.18
CA GLY A 221 2.68 -3.30 -6.10
C GLY A 221 4.20 -3.23 -5.93
N VAL A 222 4.85 -4.39 -5.80
CA VAL A 222 6.32 -4.47 -5.69
C VAL A 222 7.00 -3.87 -6.92
N GLY A 223 6.61 -4.26 -8.13
CA GLY A 223 7.17 -3.74 -9.38
C GLY A 223 7.00 -2.23 -9.52
N GLY A 224 5.81 -1.70 -9.19
CA GLY A 224 5.53 -0.27 -9.21
C GLY A 224 6.42 0.51 -8.25
N TYR A 225 6.70 0.00 -7.05
CA TYR A 225 7.66 0.64 -6.14
C TYR A 225 9.09 0.61 -6.66
N TYR A 226 9.51 -0.46 -7.33
CA TYR A 226 10.83 -0.50 -8.00
C TYR A 226 10.92 0.50 -9.16
N ASP A 227 9.84 0.71 -9.91
CA ASP A 227 9.78 1.73 -10.96
C ASP A 227 9.90 3.14 -10.39
N LEU A 228 9.19 3.44 -9.29
CA LEU A 228 9.34 4.71 -8.55
C LEU A 228 10.76 4.86 -7.98
N ALA A 229 11.37 3.78 -7.49
CA ALA A 229 12.73 3.80 -6.96
C ALA A 229 13.77 4.05 -8.06
N ARG A 230 13.56 3.51 -9.27
CA ARG A 230 14.39 3.79 -10.44
C ARG A 230 14.32 5.27 -10.82
N GLU A 231 13.13 5.86 -10.80
CA GLU A 231 12.96 7.30 -11.00
C GLU A 231 13.68 8.10 -9.91
N ALA A 232 13.44 7.80 -8.63
CA ALA A 232 14.08 8.49 -7.51
C ALA A 232 15.62 8.44 -7.61
N ARG A 233 16.21 7.29 -7.96
CA ARG A 233 17.67 7.18 -8.20
C ARG A 233 18.14 8.03 -9.37
N ALA A 234 17.36 8.13 -10.44
CA ALA A 234 17.70 8.99 -11.57
C ALA A 234 17.65 10.48 -11.17
N GLU A 235 16.66 10.88 -10.38
CA GLU A 235 16.54 12.25 -9.88
C GLU A 235 17.65 12.59 -8.86
N VAL A 236 18.05 11.67 -7.98
CA VAL A 236 19.25 11.85 -7.11
C VAL A 236 20.50 12.16 -7.94
N LYS A 237 20.67 11.51 -9.11
CA LYS A 237 21.84 11.74 -9.98
C LYS A 237 21.78 13.07 -10.73
N LYS A 238 20.58 13.59 -10.99
CA LYS A 238 20.36 14.86 -11.70
C LYS A 238 20.34 16.06 -10.76
N ALA A 239 19.95 15.85 -9.51
CA ALA A 239 19.81 16.90 -8.51
C ALA A 239 21.16 17.62 -8.33
N VAL A 240 21.15 18.93 -8.57
CA VAL A 240 22.31 19.81 -8.34
C VAL A 240 22.29 20.34 -6.91
N ASP A 241 21.09 20.57 -6.38
CA ASP A 241 20.88 21.09 -5.05
C ASP A 241 20.96 19.99 -3.98
N PRO A 242 21.70 20.22 -2.86
CA PRO A 242 21.78 19.26 -1.77
C PRO A 242 20.43 18.94 -1.12
N GLU A 243 19.50 19.91 -1.01
CA GLU A 243 18.17 19.65 -0.42
C GLU A 243 17.29 18.79 -1.33
N GLU A 244 17.31 19.04 -2.65
CA GLU A 244 16.65 18.16 -3.61
C GLU A 244 17.23 16.74 -3.57
N THR A 245 18.56 16.63 -3.48
CA THR A 245 19.25 15.34 -3.33
C THR A 245 18.79 14.61 -2.06
N ARG A 246 18.78 15.30 -0.92
CA ARG A 246 18.33 14.76 0.38
C ARG A 246 16.89 14.26 0.31
N LYS A 247 15.99 15.05 -0.29
CA LYS A 247 14.58 14.71 -0.46
C LYS A 247 14.39 13.43 -1.27
N TRP A 248 15.11 13.26 -2.39
CA TRP A 248 15.02 12.04 -3.20
C TRP A 248 15.65 10.83 -2.53
N GLN A 249 16.70 11.02 -1.73
CA GLN A 249 17.27 9.95 -0.91
C GLN A 249 16.29 9.49 0.19
N GLU A 250 15.59 10.41 0.83
CA GLU A 250 14.54 10.11 1.82
C GLU A 250 13.40 9.29 1.19
N ARG A 251 12.89 9.74 0.04
CA ARG A 251 11.91 8.99 -0.75
C ARG A 251 12.38 7.58 -1.14
N LEU A 252 13.66 7.42 -1.47
CA LEU A 252 14.22 6.12 -1.82
C LEU A 252 14.25 5.17 -0.60
N LYS A 253 14.54 5.69 0.60
CA LYS A 253 14.46 4.92 1.85
C LYS A 253 13.02 4.50 2.14
N GLU A 254 12.06 5.41 2.01
CA GLU A 254 10.63 5.13 2.18
C GLU A 254 10.13 4.06 1.22
N LEU A 255 10.54 4.13 -0.06
CA LEU A 255 10.19 3.12 -1.06
C LEU A 255 10.74 1.74 -0.70
N GLY A 256 11.94 1.64 -0.12
CA GLY A 256 12.47 0.38 0.39
C GLY A 256 11.57 -0.25 1.47
N LEU A 257 11.03 0.57 2.36
CA LEU A 257 10.06 0.12 3.36
C LEU A 257 8.73 -0.27 2.72
N CYS A 258 8.28 0.48 1.71
CA CYS A 258 7.06 0.16 0.96
C CYS A 258 7.18 -1.19 0.23
N VAL A 259 8.35 -1.52 -0.33
CA VAL A 259 8.63 -2.82 -0.94
C VAL A 259 8.56 -3.93 0.10
N ALA A 260 9.20 -3.77 1.27
CA ALA A 260 9.12 -4.76 2.35
C ALA A 260 7.67 -4.98 2.82
N ASN A 261 6.88 -3.91 2.95
CA ASN A 261 5.46 -4.00 3.30
C ASN A 261 4.68 -4.75 2.21
N ALA A 262 4.88 -4.42 0.93
CA ALA A 262 4.18 -5.09 -0.17
C ALA A 262 4.54 -6.59 -0.28
N LEU A 263 5.80 -6.95 -0.02
CA LEU A 263 6.24 -8.35 0.05
C LEU A 263 5.56 -9.09 1.22
N THR A 264 5.42 -8.42 2.36
CA THR A 264 4.72 -8.96 3.54
C THR A 264 3.22 -9.13 3.26
N GLU A 265 2.56 -8.14 2.66
CA GLU A 265 1.15 -8.19 2.25
C GLU A 265 0.89 -9.31 1.21
N MET A 266 1.86 -9.60 0.34
CA MET A 266 1.81 -10.71 -0.62
C MET A 266 2.00 -12.10 0.04
N GLY A 267 2.40 -12.15 1.32
CA GLY A 267 2.70 -13.38 2.04
C GLY A 267 4.12 -13.93 1.81
N ASP A 268 5.00 -13.17 1.14
CA ASP A 268 6.42 -13.53 0.99
C ASP A 268 7.27 -12.78 2.03
N ALA A 269 7.03 -13.11 3.30
CA ALA A 269 7.72 -12.47 4.41
C ALA A 269 9.23 -12.78 4.41
N ALA A 270 9.64 -13.93 3.86
CA ALA A 270 11.06 -14.27 3.71
C ALA A 270 11.77 -13.33 2.72
N ALA A 271 11.14 -12.97 1.59
CA ALA A 271 11.66 -11.94 0.70
C ALA A 271 11.65 -10.56 1.35
N ALA A 272 10.62 -10.22 2.13
CA ALA A 272 10.57 -8.96 2.88
C ALA A 272 11.76 -8.82 3.84
N VAL A 273 12.10 -9.89 4.58
CA VAL A 273 13.28 -9.94 5.46
C VAL A 273 14.55 -9.67 4.66
N ARG A 274 14.82 -10.47 3.61
CA ARG A 274 16.03 -10.30 2.78
C ARG A 274 16.12 -8.89 2.18
N HIS A 275 14.97 -8.30 1.81
CA HIS A 275 14.92 -6.94 1.31
C HIS A 275 15.32 -5.93 2.39
N LEU A 276 14.70 -5.95 3.57
CA LEU A 276 15.04 -5.04 4.66
C LEU A 276 16.50 -5.19 5.13
N GLU A 277 17.03 -6.42 5.17
CA GLU A 277 18.44 -6.65 5.48
C GLU A 277 19.36 -5.99 4.46
N SER A 278 18.99 -6.01 3.18
CA SER A 278 19.75 -5.34 2.13
C SER A 278 19.75 -3.81 2.24
N LEU A 279 18.83 -3.24 3.02
CA LEU A 279 18.78 -1.80 3.30
C LEU A 279 19.66 -1.39 4.48
N ARG A 280 20.28 -2.34 5.19
CA ARG A 280 21.19 -2.03 6.30
C ARG A 280 22.31 -1.09 5.83
N PRO A 281 22.61 -0.03 6.60
CA PRO A 281 23.72 0.85 6.26
C PRO A 281 25.04 0.08 6.29
N LYS A 282 25.98 0.45 5.42
CA LYS A 282 27.32 -0.16 5.39
C LYS A 282 28.14 0.12 6.65
N THR A 283 27.83 1.23 7.32
CA THR A 283 28.53 1.72 8.51
C THR A 283 27.52 2.21 9.53
N GLY A 284 27.70 1.84 10.80
CA GLY A 284 26.76 2.16 11.87
C GLY A 284 25.55 1.24 11.91
N LYS A 285 24.69 1.45 12.92
CA LYS A 285 23.45 0.69 13.13
C LYS A 285 22.28 1.67 13.03
N ASP A 286 21.35 1.40 12.11
CA ASP A 286 20.08 2.15 12.04
C ASP A 286 19.09 1.49 13.01
N GLU A 287 18.97 2.06 14.21
CA GLU A 287 18.13 1.52 15.27
C GLU A 287 16.67 1.33 14.87
N VAL A 288 16.15 2.23 14.03
CA VAL A 288 14.76 2.17 13.55
C VAL A 288 14.59 1.02 12.57
N LEU A 289 15.54 0.83 11.66
CA LEU A 289 15.54 -0.31 10.73
C LEU A 289 15.66 -1.64 11.49
N GLU A 290 16.53 -1.71 12.50
CA GLU A 290 16.69 -2.91 13.32
C GLU A 290 15.43 -3.25 14.13
N GLY A 291 14.74 -2.24 14.66
CA GLY A 291 13.42 -2.43 15.28
C GLY A 291 12.39 -2.99 14.30
N ARG A 292 12.36 -2.49 13.05
CA ARG A 292 11.47 -3.00 11.99
C ARG A 292 11.82 -4.42 11.58
N LEU A 293 13.11 -4.74 11.44
CA LEU A 293 13.58 -6.10 11.18
C LEU A 293 13.19 -7.04 12.32
N ALA A 294 13.35 -6.63 13.58
CA ALA A 294 12.93 -7.42 14.73
C ALA A 294 11.43 -7.73 14.71
N LEU A 295 10.58 -6.74 14.42
CA LEU A 295 9.13 -6.95 14.28
C LEU A 295 8.78 -7.92 13.15
N LEU A 296 9.46 -7.81 12.00
CA LEU A 296 9.26 -8.73 10.89
C LEU A 296 9.74 -10.14 11.23
N TYR A 297 10.88 -10.28 11.92
CA TYR A 297 11.39 -11.57 12.39
C TYR A 297 10.44 -12.24 13.38
N ILE A 298 9.87 -11.48 14.32
CA ILE A 298 8.80 -11.95 15.22
C ILE A 298 7.60 -12.43 14.41
N HIS A 299 7.16 -11.66 13.41
CA HIS A 299 6.02 -12.02 12.56
C HIS A 299 6.23 -13.34 11.78
N VAL A 300 7.47 -13.60 11.32
CA VAL A 300 7.82 -14.86 10.63
C VAL A 300 8.11 -16.00 11.62
N GLY A 301 8.21 -15.72 12.92
CA GLY A 301 8.50 -16.69 13.97
C GLY A 301 9.98 -16.97 14.19
N ASN A 302 10.89 -16.19 13.61
CA ASN A 302 12.33 -16.28 13.87
C ASN A 302 12.72 -15.38 15.05
N VAL A 303 12.39 -15.82 16.26
CA VAL A 303 12.59 -15.03 17.49
C VAL A 303 14.08 -14.82 17.79
N ASP A 304 14.94 -15.76 17.43
CA ASP A 304 16.39 -15.65 17.63
C ASP A 304 17.01 -14.50 16.84
N ALA A 305 16.65 -14.37 15.55
CA ALA A 305 17.10 -13.25 14.73
C ALA A 305 16.53 -11.92 15.22
N ALA A 306 15.27 -11.90 15.68
CA ALA A 306 14.69 -10.71 16.30
C ALA A 306 15.47 -10.29 17.57
N ARG A 307 15.90 -11.25 18.39
CA ARG A 307 16.68 -11.03 19.60
C ARG A 307 18.06 -10.45 19.27
N GLN A 308 18.69 -10.88 18.18
CA GLN A 308 19.94 -10.31 17.66
C GLN A 308 19.77 -8.87 17.16
N CYS A 309 18.65 -8.55 16.49
CA CYS A 309 18.36 -7.17 16.10
C CYS A 309 18.30 -6.25 17.34
N LEU A 310 17.68 -6.72 18.43
CA LEU A 310 17.40 -5.94 19.65
C LEU A 310 18.49 -5.98 20.74
N SER A 311 19.57 -6.77 20.58
CA SER A 311 20.63 -6.93 21.59
C SER A 311 21.27 -5.60 21.97
N ASP A 312 21.57 -4.79 20.96
CA ASP A 312 22.34 -3.54 21.08
C ASP A 312 21.56 -2.30 20.60
N THR A 313 20.24 -2.39 20.55
CA THR A 313 19.39 -1.30 20.07
C THR A 313 18.68 -0.64 21.25
N SER A 314 18.57 0.70 21.23
CA SER A 314 17.82 1.48 22.22
C SER A 314 16.31 1.18 22.27
N ALA A 315 15.78 0.41 21.31
CA ALA A 315 14.40 -0.08 21.24
C ALA A 315 14.12 -1.18 22.28
N SER A 316 14.43 -0.90 23.55
CA SER A 316 14.04 -1.69 24.72
C SER A 316 12.56 -2.00 24.73
N ASP A 317 11.75 -1.10 24.18
CA ASP A 317 10.30 -1.15 24.22
C ASP A 317 9.70 -2.29 23.39
N LEU A 318 10.50 -2.90 22.51
CA LEU A 318 10.11 -4.06 21.70
C LEU A 318 10.51 -5.40 22.34
N ARG A 319 11.39 -5.39 23.35
CA ARG A 319 11.88 -6.62 23.99
C ARG A 319 10.78 -7.49 24.58
N PRO A 320 9.73 -6.94 25.24
CA PRO A 320 8.65 -7.78 25.76
C PRO A 320 7.93 -8.59 24.68
N LEU A 321 7.95 -8.14 23.42
CA LEU A 321 7.37 -8.88 22.31
C LEU A 321 8.12 -10.20 22.04
N LEU A 322 9.41 -10.29 22.37
CA LEU A 322 10.18 -11.54 22.26
C LEU A 322 9.67 -12.58 23.27
N SER A 323 9.46 -12.16 24.52
CA SER A 323 8.90 -13.04 25.55
C SER A 323 7.47 -13.46 25.24
N MET A 324 6.67 -12.55 24.66
CA MET A 324 5.36 -12.91 24.10
C MET A 324 5.46 -13.93 22.96
N ALA A 325 6.41 -13.78 22.04
CA ALA A 325 6.62 -14.69 20.92
C ALA A 325 7.07 -16.09 21.38
N ASP A 326 7.85 -16.17 22.48
CA ASP A 326 8.25 -17.42 23.13
C ASP A 326 7.10 -18.07 23.95
N GLY A 327 5.94 -17.42 24.07
CA GLY A 327 4.84 -17.85 24.94
C GLY A 327 5.11 -17.64 26.44
N ARG A 328 6.19 -16.93 26.79
CA ARG A 328 6.56 -16.55 28.17
C ARG A 328 5.81 -15.30 28.60
N TYR A 329 4.48 -15.39 28.68
CA TYR A 329 3.62 -14.24 28.99
C TYR A 329 3.83 -13.67 30.40
N ALA A 330 4.22 -14.50 31.38
CA ALA A 330 4.53 -14.04 32.73
C ALA A 330 5.75 -13.10 32.74
N ASP A 331 6.83 -13.51 32.09
CA ASP A 331 8.03 -12.69 31.93
C ASP A 331 7.70 -11.40 31.16
N ALA A 332 6.91 -11.50 30.09
CA ALA A 332 6.47 -10.33 29.33
C ALA A 332 5.68 -9.33 30.18
N VAL A 333 4.87 -9.78 31.15
CA VAL A 333 4.18 -8.88 32.10
C VAL A 333 5.20 -8.08 32.93
N GLU A 334 6.25 -8.72 33.44
CA GLU A 334 7.28 -8.03 34.20
C GLU A 334 8.04 -7.04 33.33
N GLU A 335 8.41 -7.45 32.11
CA GLU A 335 9.12 -6.62 31.14
C GLU A 335 8.28 -5.40 30.71
N TRP A 336 6.98 -5.56 30.44
CA TRP A 336 6.08 -4.45 30.12
C TRP A 336 5.90 -3.46 31.28
N ASN A 337 5.84 -3.94 32.53
CA ASN A 337 5.72 -3.08 33.70
C ASN A 337 7.00 -2.29 34.00
N ALA A 338 8.15 -2.78 33.55
CA ALA A 338 9.43 -2.09 33.70
C ALA A 338 9.61 -0.93 32.70
N LEU A 339 8.81 -0.89 31.63
CA LEU A 339 8.86 0.16 30.61
C LEU A 339 7.95 1.35 30.97
N PRO A 340 8.26 2.56 30.45
CA PRO A 340 7.34 3.69 30.55
C PRO A 340 5.97 3.35 29.97
N SER A 341 4.90 3.67 30.72
CA SER A 341 3.53 3.39 30.27
C SER A 341 3.22 4.17 28.99
N SER A 342 2.93 3.46 27.90
CA SER A 342 2.36 3.99 26.66
C SER A 342 1.05 3.26 26.34
N ASP A 343 0.19 3.84 25.50
CA ASP A 343 -1.11 3.23 25.16
C ASP A 343 -0.94 1.82 24.55
N LEU A 344 0.10 1.62 23.72
CA LEU A 344 0.42 0.33 23.12
C LEU A 344 1.07 -0.64 24.12
N ALA A 345 1.93 -0.15 25.02
CA ALA A 345 2.52 -0.98 26.07
C ALA A 345 1.42 -1.47 27.04
N THR A 346 0.50 -0.59 27.46
CA THR A 346 -0.64 -0.95 28.31
C THR A 346 -1.56 -1.97 27.63
N GLN A 347 -1.84 -1.78 26.33
CA GLN A 347 -2.59 -2.73 25.51
C GLN A 347 -1.94 -4.12 25.49
N ASN A 348 -0.63 -4.18 25.20
CA ASN A 348 0.11 -5.45 25.14
C ASN A 348 0.25 -6.10 26.52
N LEU A 349 0.45 -5.32 27.57
CA LEU A 349 0.42 -5.78 28.96
C LEU A 349 -0.94 -6.43 29.29
N ALA A 350 -2.04 -5.79 28.93
CA ALA A 350 -3.38 -6.35 29.14
C ALA A 350 -3.55 -7.70 28.41
N VAL A 351 -3.04 -7.82 27.18
CA VAL A 351 -3.03 -9.10 26.46
C VAL A 351 -2.21 -10.17 27.21
N CYS A 352 -1.03 -9.83 27.73
CA CYS A 352 -0.22 -10.78 28.51
C CYS A 352 -0.91 -11.19 29.83
N LEU A 353 -1.58 -10.25 30.50
CA LEU A 353 -2.37 -10.51 31.70
C LEU A 353 -3.54 -11.45 31.41
N PHE A 354 -4.18 -11.31 30.23
CA PHE A 354 -5.23 -12.22 29.79
C PHE A 354 -4.69 -13.65 29.62
N TYR A 355 -3.57 -13.83 28.93
CA TYR A 355 -2.93 -15.14 28.74
C TYR A 355 -2.43 -15.78 30.04
N THR A 356 -2.21 -14.98 31.08
CA THR A 356 -1.84 -15.47 32.43
C THR A 356 -3.05 -15.64 33.37
N GLY A 357 -4.28 -15.54 32.85
CA GLY A 357 -5.52 -15.78 33.59
C GLY A 357 -5.99 -14.60 34.46
N LYS A 358 -5.33 -13.43 34.40
CA LYS A 358 -5.68 -12.24 35.19
C LYS A 358 -6.73 -11.39 34.47
N VAL A 359 -7.93 -11.95 34.28
CA VAL A 359 -9.01 -11.35 33.49
C VAL A 359 -9.47 -10.01 34.06
N ASP A 360 -9.64 -9.89 35.39
CA ASP A 360 -10.09 -8.64 36.02
C ASP A 360 -9.14 -7.49 35.73
N LYS A 361 -7.83 -7.74 35.84
CA LYS A 361 -6.82 -6.71 35.54
C LYS A 361 -6.74 -6.37 34.06
N THR A 362 -6.99 -7.36 33.19
CA THR A 362 -7.07 -7.15 31.74
C THR A 362 -8.18 -6.15 31.41
N LEU A 363 -9.38 -6.39 31.95
CA LEU A 363 -10.54 -5.52 31.75
C LEU A 363 -10.26 -4.12 32.29
N GLU A 364 -9.72 -4.03 33.52
CA GLU A 364 -9.37 -2.75 34.15
C GLU A 364 -8.46 -1.90 33.25
N LEU A 365 -7.38 -2.47 32.71
CA LEU A 365 -6.43 -1.72 31.87
C LEU A 365 -7.04 -1.29 30.53
N LEU A 366 -7.77 -2.18 29.86
CA LEU A 366 -8.40 -1.85 28.57
C LEU A 366 -9.52 -0.81 28.74
N ASP A 367 -10.32 -0.93 29.80
CA ASP A 367 -11.36 0.06 30.14
C ASP A 367 -10.77 1.40 30.58
N GLN A 368 -9.59 1.43 31.21
CA GLN A 368 -8.88 2.68 31.48
C GLN A 368 -8.37 3.38 30.21
N LEU A 369 -7.90 2.62 29.21
CA LEU A 369 -7.49 3.20 27.91
C LEU A 369 -8.70 3.77 27.16
N VAL A 370 -9.76 2.97 27.09
CA VAL A 370 -11.17 3.39 27.19
C VAL A 370 -11.38 4.83 27.62
N GLU A 371 -11.36 4.98 28.95
CA GLU A 371 -11.59 6.17 29.77
C GLU A 371 -10.67 7.35 29.46
N LYS A 372 -9.44 7.11 29.03
CA LYS A 372 -8.50 8.15 28.58
C LYS A 372 -8.81 8.68 27.17
N GLY A 373 -9.86 8.20 26.52
CA GLY A 373 -10.27 8.64 25.19
C GLY A 373 -9.59 7.89 24.05
N ARG A 374 -8.96 6.74 24.32
CA ARG A 374 -8.34 5.91 23.27
C ARG A 374 -9.37 4.99 22.65
N SER A 375 -9.24 4.78 21.34
CA SER A 375 -10.21 4.01 20.54
C SER A 375 -9.61 3.45 19.25
N PHE A 376 -8.34 3.03 19.27
CA PHE A 376 -7.72 2.39 18.11
C PHE A 376 -8.23 0.94 17.94
N HIS A 377 -8.21 0.43 16.70
CA HIS A 377 -8.81 -0.86 16.33
C HIS A 377 -8.44 -2.01 17.28
N ALA A 378 -7.15 -2.20 17.57
CA ALA A 378 -6.71 -3.28 18.45
C ALA A 378 -7.33 -3.17 19.86
N LEU A 379 -7.51 -1.97 20.41
CA LEU A 379 -8.11 -1.76 21.73
C LEU A 379 -9.58 -2.16 21.75
N THR A 380 -10.38 -1.62 20.83
CA THR A 380 -11.81 -1.92 20.78
C THR A 380 -12.06 -3.39 20.45
N PHE A 381 -11.27 -3.96 19.54
CA PHE A 381 -11.36 -5.37 19.16
C PHE A 381 -10.97 -6.31 20.32
N ASN A 382 -9.86 -6.05 21.00
CA ASN A 382 -9.41 -6.90 22.12
C ASN A 382 -10.40 -6.79 23.29
N LEU A 383 -10.88 -5.59 23.63
CA LEU A 383 -11.86 -5.42 24.70
C LEU A 383 -13.19 -6.10 24.38
N ALA A 384 -13.69 -5.96 23.14
CA ALA A 384 -14.87 -6.69 22.68
C ALA A 384 -14.67 -8.21 22.77
N THR A 385 -13.47 -8.71 22.43
CA THR A 385 -13.12 -10.13 22.55
C THR A 385 -13.15 -10.60 24.01
N VAL A 386 -12.57 -9.84 24.93
CA VAL A 386 -12.60 -10.20 26.37
C VAL A 386 -14.03 -10.18 26.90
N TYR A 387 -14.88 -9.23 26.48
CA TYR A 387 -16.30 -9.23 26.83
C TYR A 387 -17.05 -10.45 26.30
N GLU A 388 -16.78 -10.90 25.07
CA GLU A 388 -17.38 -12.13 24.52
C GLU A 388 -16.96 -13.38 25.29
N LEU A 389 -15.69 -13.47 25.68
CA LEU A 389 -15.13 -14.66 26.32
C LEU A 389 -15.45 -14.75 27.82
N CYS A 390 -15.57 -13.61 28.50
CA CYS A 390 -15.59 -13.57 29.96
C CYS A 390 -16.88 -13.01 30.57
N SER A 391 -17.92 -12.75 29.78
CA SER A 391 -19.18 -12.18 30.27
C SER A 391 -20.40 -12.75 29.55
N GLU A 392 -21.36 -13.25 30.32
CA GLU A 392 -22.67 -13.71 29.80
C GLU A 392 -23.44 -12.59 29.08
N LYS A 393 -23.17 -11.34 29.45
CA LYS A 393 -23.74 -10.12 28.83
C LYS A 393 -22.81 -9.51 27.78
N GLY A 394 -22.00 -10.32 27.09
CA GLY A 394 -20.99 -9.86 26.14
C GLY A 394 -21.55 -8.89 25.08
N SER A 395 -22.69 -9.22 24.46
CA SER A 395 -23.34 -8.36 23.47
C SER A 395 -23.71 -6.98 24.02
N GLN A 396 -24.31 -6.93 25.22
CA GLN A 396 -24.66 -5.67 25.88
C GLN A 396 -23.41 -4.84 26.18
N LYS A 397 -22.34 -5.44 26.68
CA LYS A 397 -21.08 -4.73 26.96
C LYS A 397 -20.42 -4.18 25.70
N LYS A 398 -20.55 -4.86 24.56
CA LYS A 398 -20.07 -4.34 23.26
C LYS A 398 -20.87 -3.12 22.82
N GLU A 399 -22.19 -3.13 22.97
CA GLU A 399 -23.04 -1.97 22.69
C GLU A 399 -22.71 -0.79 23.61
N GLU A 400 -22.52 -1.04 24.90
CA GLU A 400 -22.08 -0.03 25.88
C GLU A 400 -20.69 0.54 25.56
N LEU A 401 -19.77 -0.29 25.08
CA LEU A 401 -18.46 0.15 24.61
C LEU A 401 -18.58 1.12 23.42
N VAL A 402 -19.43 0.79 22.45
CA VAL A 402 -19.71 1.67 21.29
C VAL A 402 -20.28 3.00 21.77
N GLU A 403 -21.20 2.97 22.74
CA GLU A 403 -21.76 4.18 23.32
C GLU A 403 -20.68 5.04 24.02
N ARG A 404 -19.81 4.42 24.83
CA ARG A 404 -18.70 5.12 25.52
C ARG A 404 -17.72 5.75 24.54
N VAL A 405 -17.28 5.00 23.54
CA VAL A 405 -16.33 5.49 22.52
C VAL A 405 -16.95 6.62 21.71
N SER A 406 -18.22 6.47 21.31
CA SER A 406 -18.92 7.48 20.51
C SER A 406 -19.19 8.78 21.27
N LYS A 407 -19.39 8.74 22.60
CA LYS A 407 -19.50 9.94 23.45
C LYS A 407 -18.22 10.78 23.41
N ARG A 408 -17.05 10.15 23.59
CA ARG A 408 -15.77 10.87 23.65
C ARG A 408 -15.25 11.36 22.31
N ILE A 409 -15.52 10.64 21.23
CA ILE A 409 -15.16 11.09 19.89
C ILE A 409 -15.86 12.41 19.53
N GLY A 410 -17.09 12.61 20.02
CA GLY A 410 -17.82 13.87 19.86
C GLY A 410 -17.20 15.07 20.62
N GLU A 411 -16.38 14.83 21.63
CA GLU A 411 -15.78 15.86 22.49
C GLU A 411 -14.36 16.25 22.05
N THR A 412 -13.61 15.28 21.51
CA THR A 412 -12.18 15.44 21.21
C THR A 412 -11.88 15.64 19.73
N GLY A 413 -12.89 15.47 18.86
CA GLY A 413 -12.65 15.24 17.44
C GLY A 413 -12.02 13.84 17.25
N GLY A 414 -12.45 13.14 16.22
CA GLY A 414 -12.04 11.75 16.05
C GLY A 414 -12.88 11.08 14.98
N GLY A 415 -12.22 10.33 14.11
CA GLY A 415 -12.90 9.62 13.05
C GLY A 415 -13.92 8.63 13.59
N GLU A 416 -15.03 8.49 12.86
CA GLU A 416 -15.98 7.41 13.09
C GLU A 416 -15.27 6.04 13.04
N ARG A 417 -15.79 5.08 13.78
CA ARG A 417 -15.31 3.69 13.80
C ARG A 417 -16.32 2.79 13.13
N GLY A 418 -15.82 1.79 12.40
CA GLY A 418 -16.67 0.83 11.71
C GLY A 418 -17.30 -0.16 12.69
N VAL A 419 -18.40 -0.80 12.28
CA VAL A 419 -19.02 -1.91 13.02
C VAL A 419 -17.99 -3.03 13.33
N ALA A 420 -17.08 -3.30 12.39
CA ALA A 420 -16.02 -4.29 12.53
C ALA A 420 -15.06 -4.04 13.70
N ASP A 421 -14.84 -2.77 14.09
CA ASP A 421 -13.94 -2.41 15.19
C ASP A 421 -14.46 -2.90 16.56
N PHE A 422 -15.76 -3.20 16.64
CA PHE A 422 -16.46 -3.61 17.86
C PHE A 422 -16.99 -5.05 17.79
N LYS A 423 -16.66 -5.82 16.73
CA LYS A 423 -17.22 -7.16 16.48
C LYS A 423 -18.76 -7.20 16.58
N LEU A 424 -19.42 -6.20 16.00
CA LEU A 424 -20.88 -6.09 15.97
C LEU A 424 -21.49 -6.78 14.74
#